data_AF-A0AAP8NJF8-F1
#
_entry.id   AF-A0AAP8NJF8-F1
#
_cell.length_a   1.000
_cell.length_b   1.000
_cell.length_c   1.000
_cell.angle_alpha   90.00
_cell.angle_beta   90.00
_cell.angle_gamma   90.00
#
_symmetry.space_group_name_H-M   'P 1'
#
loop_
_entity.id
_entity.type
_entity.pdbx_description
1 polymer ?
#
loop_
_entity_poly.entity_id
_entity_poly.type
_entity_poly.pdbx_seq_one_letter_code
_entity_poly.pdbx_strand_id
1 'polypeptide(L)'
;MLKRLLSAFFSLFFLGAASGTSFAEVTVPDALKDRIALKKTARQLNIVYFLGSDTEPVPDYERRLSELLLYLQQFYGKEMQRHGYGARSFGLDIKSPGRVNIIEYKAKNPAAHYPYENGGGWKAAQELDEFFKAHPDRKKSQHTLIIMPTWNDEKNGPDNPGGVPFYGMGRNCFALDYPAFDIKHLGQKTREGRLLTKWYGGMAHELGHGLNLPHNHQTASDGKKYGTALMGSGNYTFGTSPTFLTPASCALLDACEVFSVTPAQQFYEGRPEVEVKDVAISFKGDQILVSGNYTSPQTVKALNVYIQDPPYAVNQDYDAVSFSRRLGKKSGKFSMKIDKKELEGLNNKEFRISLMFILANGLHMQKHFTFHWDALQYYRDGSKS
;
A
#
# COMPACT_ATOMS: atom_id res chain seq x y z
N MET A 1 -37.68 -28.34 83.76
CA MET A 1 -36.87 -27.26 84.39
C MET A 1 -35.88 -26.76 83.33
N LEU A 2 -36.18 -25.64 82.67
CA LEU A 2 -35.52 -24.31 82.84
C LEU A 2 -34.01 -24.39 82.48
N LYS A 3 -33.44 -23.72 81.47
CA LYS A 3 -33.56 -22.30 81.04
C LYS A 3 -33.10 -22.09 79.58
N ARG A 4 -33.61 -21.00 79.01
CA ARG A 4 -33.36 -20.35 77.69
C ARG A 4 -31.93 -19.78 77.51
N LEU A 5 -31.47 -19.66 76.25
CA LEU A 5 -30.73 -18.53 75.63
C LEU A 5 -30.62 -18.79 74.11
N LEU A 6 -31.38 -18.09 73.26
CA LEU A 6 -31.06 -16.86 72.50
C LEU A 6 -30.17 -17.05 71.24
N SER A 7 -30.80 -16.81 70.09
CA SER A 7 -30.37 -15.95 68.96
C SER A 7 -29.03 -16.20 68.24
N ALA A 8 -29.10 -16.57 66.96
CA ALA A 8 -28.58 -15.79 65.83
C ALA A 8 -28.86 -16.50 64.49
N PHE A 9 -29.72 -15.90 63.66
CA PHE A 9 -29.81 -16.21 62.23
C PHE A 9 -28.56 -15.64 61.53
N PHE A 10 -27.77 -16.50 60.90
CA PHE A 10 -26.71 -16.07 59.98
C PHE A 10 -27.10 -16.49 58.56
N SER A 11 -27.61 -15.52 57.81
CA SER A 11 -27.86 -15.63 56.38
C SER A 11 -26.52 -15.49 55.64
N LEU A 12 -25.94 -16.62 55.21
CA LEU A 12 -24.76 -16.58 54.35
C LEU A 12 -25.20 -16.31 52.90
N PHE A 13 -25.12 -15.05 52.49
CA PHE A 13 -25.11 -14.66 51.08
C PHE A 13 -23.81 -15.17 50.45
N PHE A 14 -23.86 -16.25 49.67
CA PHE A 14 -22.81 -16.54 48.71
C PHE A 14 -22.97 -15.59 47.53
N LEU A 15 -22.19 -14.50 47.54
CA LEU A 15 -21.92 -13.70 46.35
C LEU A 15 -21.18 -14.59 45.35
N GLY A 16 -21.88 -15.01 44.30
CA GLY A 16 -21.24 -15.56 43.11
C GLY A 16 -20.38 -14.47 42.47
N ALA A 17 -19.06 -14.62 42.54
CA ALA A 17 -18.15 -13.86 41.71
C ALA A 17 -18.29 -14.34 40.26
N ALA A 18 -19.28 -13.80 39.55
CA ALA A 18 -19.28 -13.81 38.10
C ALA A 18 -18.09 -12.93 37.68
N SER A 19 -17.00 -13.55 37.29
CA SER A 19 -15.92 -12.91 36.55
C SER A 19 -16.50 -12.46 35.20
N GLY A 20 -17.16 -11.30 35.22
CA GLY A 20 -17.58 -10.60 34.02
C GLY A 20 -16.33 -10.24 33.25
N THR A 21 -16.04 -10.99 32.19
CA THR A 21 -15.23 -10.48 31.10
C THR A 21 -15.97 -9.27 30.55
N SER A 22 -15.60 -8.09 31.04
CA SER A 22 -15.94 -6.82 30.41
C SER A 22 -15.43 -6.90 28.97
N PHE A 23 -16.31 -7.16 28.02
CA PHE A 23 -16.05 -6.84 26.64
C PHE A 23 -15.93 -5.32 26.61
N ALA A 24 -14.70 -4.80 26.69
CA ALA A 24 -14.45 -3.39 26.48
C ALA A 24 -15.11 -3.01 25.15
N GLU A 25 -16.07 -2.09 25.22
CA GLU A 25 -16.85 -1.66 24.06
C GLU A 25 -15.89 -1.13 23.00
N VAL A 26 -15.98 -1.62 21.76
CA VAL A 26 -15.09 -1.17 20.68
C VAL A 26 -15.41 0.28 20.36
N THR A 27 -14.55 1.20 20.81
CA THR A 27 -14.65 2.62 20.47
C THR A 27 -14.09 2.89 19.07
N VAL A 28 -14.76 3.73 18.29
CA VAL A 28 -14.26 4.20 16.99
C VAL A 28 -13.43 5.48 17.21
N PRO A 29 -12.12 5.50 16.88
CA PRO A 29 -11.32 6.70 17.03
C PRO A 29 -11.80 7.82 16.10
N ASP A 30 -11.56 9.08 16.47
CA ASP A 30 -12.06 10.25 15.74
C ASP A 30 -11.71 10.23 14.25
N ALA A 31 -10.48 9.80 13.93
CA ALA A 31 -9.98 9.68 12.56
C ALA A 31 -10.81 8.72 11.67
N LEU A 32 -11.59 7.82 12.26
CA LEU A 32 -12.43 6.83 11.57
C LEU A 32 -13.93 7.14 11.61
N LYS A 33 -14.33 8.28 12.22
CA LYS A 33 -15.74 8.69 12.26
C LYS A 33 -16.25 9.05 10.87
N ASP A 34 -15.47 9.81 10.09
CA ASP A 34 -15.78 10.12 8.67
C ASP A 34 -15.24 9.02 7.74
N ARG A 35 -15.96 7.91 7.63
CA ARG A 35 -15.62 6.79 6.76
C ARG A 35 -16.71 6.54 5.71
N ILE A 36 -16.30 6.14 4.52
CA ILE A 36 -17.22 5.72 3.45
C ILE A 36 -17.44 4.20 3.50
N ALA A 37 -18.61 3.77 3.04
CA ALA A 37 -18.87 2.36 2.80
C ALA A 37 -18.08 1.88 1.57
N LEU A 38 -17.25 0.87 1.75
CA LEU A 38 -16.44 0.28 0.68
C LEU A 38 -17.15 -0.93 0.08
N LYS A 39 -16.98 -1.14 -1.23
CA LYS A 39 -17.44 -2.36 -1.90
C LYS A 39 -16.73 -3.57 -1.33
N LYS A 40 -17.45 -4.67 -1.13
CA LYS A 40 -16.86 -5.97 -0.79
C LYS A 40 -15.96 -6.44 -1.95
N THR A 41 -14.78 -6.93 -1.61
CA THR A 41 -13.79 -7.41 -2.58
C THR A 41 -13.81 -8.93 -2.67
N ALA A 42 -13.37 -9.48 -3.81
CA ALA A 42 -13.27 -10.91 -4.03
C ALA A 42 -12.06 -11.56 -3.32
N ARG A 43 -11.04 -10.76 -3.02
CA ARG A 43 -9.78 -11.14 -2.36
C ARG A 43 -9.40 -10.08 -1.32
N GLN A 44 -8.67 -10.49 -0.29
CA GLN A 44 -8.29 -9.61 0.82
C GLN A 44 -6.77 -9.63 1.02
N LEU A 45 -6.20 -8.48 1.36
CA LEU A 45 -4.82 -8.36 1.80
C LEU A 45 -4.61 -9.20 3.07
N ASN A 46 -3.63 -10.09 3.06
CA ASN A 46 -3.25 -10.84 4.26
C ASN A 46 -2.48 -9.91 5.19
N ILE A 47 -2.81 -9.88 6.48
CA ILE A 47 -2.07 -9.12 7.49
C ILE A 47 -1.42 -10.12 8.45
N VAL A 48 -0.10 -10.10 8.52
CA VAL A 48 0.68 -10.97 9.40
C VAL A 48 1.43 -10.12 10.41
N TYR A 49 1.27 -10.43 11.69
CA TYR A 49 2.11 -9.92 12.76
C TYR A 49 3.18 -10.97 13.05
N PHE A 50 4.39 -10.74 12.54
CA PHE A 50 5.48 -11.70 12.50
C PHE A 50 6.40 -11.49 13.70
N LEU A 51 6.49 -12.51 14.55
CA LEU A 51 7.25 -12.50 15.79
C LEU A 51 8.43 -13.46 15.67
N GLY A 52 9.65 -12.99 15.91
CA GLY A 52 10.78 -13.89 16.15
C GLY A 52 10.48 -14.87 17.28
N SER A 53 11.15 -16.03 17.29
CA SER A 53 10.95 -17.04 18.33
C SER A 53 11.16 -16.48 19.75
N ASP A 54 11.99 -15.45 19.88
CA ASP A 54 12.36 -14.72 21.10
C ASP A 54 11.64 -13.36 21.27
N THR A 55 10.71 -13.02 20.37
CA THR A 55 10.04 -11.72 20.35
C THR A 55 8.63 -11.81 20.90
N GLU A 56 8.32 -10.96 21.87
CA GLU A 56 6.96 -10.75 22.36
C GLU A 56 6.23 -9.69 21.52
N PRO A 57 4.89 -9.79 21.36
CA PRO A 57 4.14 -8.78 20.64
C PRO A 57 4.15 -7.44 21.37
N VAL A 58 4.13 -6.34 20.61
CA VAL A 58 3.91 -5.02 21.23
C VAL A 58 2.47 -5.00 21.78
N PRO A 59 2.26 -4.59 23.05
CA PRO A 59 0.94 -4.62 23.67
C PRO A 59 -0.14 -3.92 22.82
N ASP A 60 -1.35 -4.49 22.85
CA ASP A 60 -2.55 -3.92 22.20
C ASP A 60 -2.42 -3.76 20.66
N TYR A 61 -1.53 -4.52 20.02
CA TYR A 61 -1.31 -4.44 18.56
C TYR A 61 -2.59 -4.70 17.77
N GLU A 62 -3.46 -5.61 18.23
CA GLU A 62 -4.69 -5.94 17.50
C GLU A 62 -5.60 -4.73 17.32
N ARG A 63 -5.78 -3.91 18.37
CA ARG A 63 -6.55 -2.67 18.27
C ARG A 63 -5.79 -1.64 17.43
N ARG A 64 -4.55 -1.31 17.83
CA ARG A 64 -3.75 -0.24 17.23
C ARG A 64 -3.58 -0.41 15.73
N LEU A 65 -3.16 -1.61 15.31
CA LEU A 65 -2.97 -1.93 13.90
C LEU A 65 -4.29 -2.02 13.15
N SER A 66 -5.37 -2.53 13.76
CA SER A 66 -6.69 -2.53 13.09
C SER A 66 -7.15 -1.11 12.77
N GLU A 67 -7.02 -0.18 13.70
CA GLU A 67 -7.44 1.22 13.49
C GLU A 67 -6.60 1.89 12.39
N LEU A 68 -5.28 1.70 12.42
CA LEU A 68 -4.37 2.20 11.38
C LEU A 68 -4.67 1.56 10.01
N LEU A 69 -4.88 0.25 9.92
CA LEU A 69 -5.17 -0.43 8.66
C LEU A 69 -6.52 -0.01 8.09
N LEU A 70 -7.54 0.15 8.94
CA LEU A 70 -8.86 0.62 8.52
C LEU A 70 -8.81 2.07 8.04
N TYR A 71 -8.01 2.94 8.67
CA TYR A 71 -7.84 4.31 8.21
C TYR A 71 -7.11 4.36 6.86
N LEU A 72 -6.07 3.53 6.71
CA LEU A 72 -5.34 3.43 5.46
C LEU A 72 -6.24 2.88 4.34
N GLN A 73 -7.09 1.90 4.64
CA GLN A 73 -8.09 1.39 3.72
C GLN A 73 -9.07 2.49 3.27
N GLN A 74 -9.47 3.39 4.19
CA GLN A 74 -10.31 4.54 3.86
C GLN A 74 -9.59 5.55 2.97
N PHE A 75 -8.31 5.84 3.22
CA PHE A 75 -7.51 6.71 2.35
C PHE A 75 -7.49 6.19 0.91
N TYR A 76 -7.07 4.94 0.70
CA TYR A 76 -7.04 4.32 -0.63
C TYR A 76 -8.44 4.30 -1.27
N GLY A 77 -9.49 4.01 -0.49
CA GLY A 77 -10.88 3.98 -0.97
C GLY A 77 -11.42 5.34 -1.42
N LYS A 78 -11.17 6.39 -0.64
CA LYS A 78 -11.56 7.78 -0.96
C LYS A 78 -10.81 8.28 -2.20
N GLU A 79 -9.53 7.94 -2.33
CA GLU A 79 -8.72 8.32 -3.50
C GLU A 79 -9.17 7.58 -4.77
N MET A 80 -9.47 6.28 -4.69
CA MET A 80 -10.07 5.53 -5.80
C MET A 80 -11.43 6.10 -6.21
N GLN A 81 -12.26 6.50 -5.24
CA GLN A 81 -13.54 7.16 -5.49
C GLN A 81 -13.35 8.51 -6.20
N ARG A 82 -12.40 9.34 -5.73
CA ARG A 82 -12.07 10.65 -6.32
C ARG A 82 -11.66 10.56 -7.78
N HIS A 83 -10.99 9.46 -8.19
CA HIS A 83 -10.60 9.20 -9.58
C HIS A 83 -11.66 8.45 -10.41
N GLY A 84 -12.86 8.26 -9.87
CA GLY A 84 -13.99 7.68 -10.60
C GLY A 84 -14.00 6.15 -10.69
N TYR A 85 -13.23 5.46 -9.84
CA TYR A 85 -13.29 3.99 -9.74
C TYR A 85 -14.36 3.50 -8.74
N GLY A 86 -15.05 4.44 -8.08
CA GLY A 86 -16.02 4.18 -7.00
C GLY A 86 -15.33 3.86 -5.67
N ALA A 87 -16.14 3.60 -4.64
CA ALA A 87 -15.66 3.28 -3.29
C ALA A 87 -15.04 1.87 -3.20
N ARG A 88 -13.86 1.70 -3.82
CA ARG A 88 -13.08 0.45 -3.84
C ARG A 88 -11.74 0.70 -3.16
N SER A 89 -11.39 -0.17 -2.22
CA SER A 89 -10.07 -0.20 -1.60
C SER A 89 -9.55 -1.64 -1.62
N PHE A 90 -8.36 -1.88 -1.07
CA PHE A 90 -7.90 -3.22 -0.79
C PHE A 90 -8.83 -3.89 0.22
N GLY A 91 -9.18 -5.16 -0.02
CA GLY A 91 -9.96 -5.96 0.92
C GLY A 91 -9.19 -6.23 2.21
N LEU A 92 -9.90 -6.29 3.33
CA LEU A 92 -9.38 -6.78 4.60
C LEU A 92 -10.32 -7.87 5.13
N ASP A 93 -9.75 -8.93 5.70
CA ASP A 93 -10.52 -9.89 6.48
C ASP A 93 -10.85 -9.28 7.85
N ILE A 94 -12.13 -9.22 8.21
CA ILE A 94 -12.61 -8.51 9.41
C ILE A 94 -13.07 -9.55 10.42
N LYS A 95 -12.38 -9.62 11.56
CA LYS A 95 -12.66 -10.57 12.65
C LYS A 95 -13.93 -10.18 13.41
N SER A 96 -14.07 -8.89 13.72
CA SER A 96 -15.19 -8.32 14.47
C SER A 96 -15.27 -6.81 14.18
N PRO A 97 -16.31 -6.08 14.65
CA PRO A 97 -16.39 -4.64 14.47
C PRO A 97 -15.09 -3.94 14.89
N GLY A 98 -14.49 -3.15 13.99
CA GLY A 98 -13.25 -2.42 14.23
C GLY A 98 -12.00 -3.28 14.45
N ARG A 99 -12.03 -4.58 14.12
CA ARG A 99 -10.87 -5.49 14.26
C ARG A 99 -10.61 -6.27 12.98
N VAL A 100 -9.42 -6.07 12.42
CA VAL A 100 -8.89 -6.86 11.32
C VAL A 100 -8.50 -8.24 11.84
N ASN A 101 -8.70 -9.28 11.03
CA ASN A 101 -8.22 -10.63 11.33
C ASN A 101 -6.72 -10.73 11.05
N ILE A 102 -5.91 -10.29 12.03
CA ILE A 102 -4.46 -10.31 11.94
C ILE A 102 -3.95 -11.72 12.27
N ILE A 103 -3.10 -12.28 11.42
CA ILE A 103 -2.45 -13.56 11.64
C ILE A 103 -1.22 -13.30 12.51
N GLU A 104 -1.30 -13.64 13.79
CA GLU A 104 -0.09 -13.72 14.64
C GLU A 104 0.71 -14.96 14.25
N TYR A 105 1.98 -14.77 13.87
CA TYR A 105 2.88 -15.83 13.42
C TYR A 105 4.16 -15.82 14.24
N LYS A 106 4.41 -16.91 14.98
CA LYS A 106 5.64 -17.13 15.72
C LYS A 106 6.64 -17.88 14.83
N ALA A 107 7.74 -17.20 14.50
CA ALA A 107 8.74 -17.70 13.58
C ALA A 107 9.63 -18.79 14.18
N LYS A 108 10.25 -19.57 13.29
CA LYS A 108 11.16 -20.66 13.66
C LYS A 108 12.46 -20.16 14.31
N ASN A 109 12.92 -18.97 13.93
CA ASN A 109 14.20 -18.39 14.40
C ASN A 109 13.99 -17.10 15.21
N PRO A 110 15.01 -16.66 15.97
CA PRO A 110 15.03 -15.37 16.64
C PRO A 110 14.90 -14.19 15.66
N ALA A 111 14.46 -13.02 16.14
CA ALA A 111 14.29 -11.82 15.30
C ALA A 111 15.56 -11.43 14.52
N ALA A 112 16.75 -11.65 15.10
CA ALA A 112 18.04 -11.39 14.46
C ALA A 112 18.27 -12.17 13.14
N HIS A 113 17.52 -13.24 12.90
CA HIS A 113 17.56 -13.99 11.63
C HIS A 113 16.87 -13.26 10.46
N TYR A 114 15.96 -12.33 10.78
CA TYR A 114 15.14 -11.58 9.83
C TYR A 114 15.40 -10.06 9.90
N PRO A 115 16.66 -9.58 9.74
CA PRO A 115 16.97 -8.15 9.81
C PRO A 115 16.47 -7.40 8.57
N TYR A 116 16.50 -6.08 8.63
CA TYR A 116 16.24 -5.23 7.46
C TYR A 116 17.14 -5.59 6.26
N GLU A 117 18.45 -5.69 6.53
CA GLU A 117 19.49 -6.00 5.54
C GLU A 117 19.61 -7.50 5.23
N ASN A 118 20.49 -7.84 4.29
CA ASN A 118 20.97 -9.22 4.08
C ASN A 118 19.84 -10.27 3.88
N GLY A 119 18.75 -9.84 3.23
CA GLY A 119 17.65 -10.71 2.83
C GLY A 119 16.72 -11.16 3.96
N GLY A 120 16.66 -10.47 5.11
CA GLY A 120 15.75 -10.87 6.19
C GLY A 120 14.26 -10.87 5.79
N GLY A 121 13.83 -9.90 4.97
CA GLY A 121 12.48 -9.90 4.39
C GLY A 121 12.21 -11.11 3.49
N TRP A 122 13.16 -11.48 2.64
CA TRP A 122 13.05 -12.68 1.79
C TRP A 122 12.91 -13.96 2.62
N LYS A 123 13.69 -14.11 3.70
CA LYS A 123 13.59 -15.27 4.61
C LYS A 123 12.23 -15.35 5.29
N ALA A 124 11.72 -14.21 5.79
CA ALA A 124 10.40 -14.17 6.41
C ALA A 124 9.28 -14.53 5.42
N ALA A 125 9.37 -14.04 4.17
CA ALA A 125 8.41 -14.38 3.12
C ALA A 125 8.42 -15.88 2.76
N GLN A 126 9.60 -16.51 2.63
CA GLN A 126 9.72 -17.95 2.38
C GLN A 126 9.05 -18.77 3.49
N GLU A 127 9.27 -18.38 4.75
CA GLU A 127 8.66 -19.06 5.88
C GLU A 127 7.14 -18.90 5.90
N LEU A 128 6.63 -17.73 5.53
CA LEU A 128 5.19 -17.51 5.39
C LEU A 128 4.59 -18.24 4.18
N ASP A 129 5.34 -18.45 3.10
CA ASP A 129 4.89 -19.27 1.98
C ASP A 129 4.69 -20.74 2.40
N GLU A 130 5.59 -21.28 3.22
CA GLU A 130 5.41 -22.60 3.84
C GLU A 130 4.18 -22.64 4.76
N PHE A 131 4.03 -21.62 5.63
CA PHE A 131 2.87 -21.49 6.51
C PHE A 131 1.57 -21.46 5.72
N PHE A 132 1.45 -20.62 4.70
CA PHE A 132 0.24 -20.54 3.89
C PHE A 132 -0.01 -21.77 3.04
N LYS A 133 1.03 -22.54 2.67
CA LYS A 133 0.86 -23.83 2.01
C LYS A 133 0.27 -24.87 2.96
N ALA A 134 0.65 -24.85 4.24
CA ALA A 134 0.10 -25.72 5.28
C ALA A 134 -1.29 -25.25 5.77
N HIS A 135 -1.55 -23.94 5.71
CA HIS A 135 -2.78 -23.29 6.18
C HIS A 135 -3.43 -22.44 5.07
N PRO A 136 -3.85 -23.06 3.94
CA PRO A 136 -4.34 -22.33 2.77
C PRO A 136 -5.61 -21.53 3.05
N ASP A 137 -6.41 -21.93 4.04
CA ASP A 137 -7.61 -21.20 4.49
C ASP A 137 -7.27 -19.80 5.06
N ARG A 138 -6.05 -19.60 5.53
CA ARG A 138 -5.55 -18.33 6.06
C ARG A 138 -5.07 -17.37 4.97
N LYS A 139 -4.81 -17.86 3.75
CA LYS A 139 -4.36 -17.03 2.61
C LYS A 139 -5.58 -16.54 1.81
N LYS A 140 -5.86 -15.24 1.87
CA LYS A 140 -7.01 -14.58 1.22
C LYS A 140 -6.67 -13.90 -0.12
N SER A 141 -5.39 -13.76 -0.44
CA SER A 141 -4.87 -13.25 -1.71
C SER A 141 -3.38 -13.56 -1.88
N GLN A 142 -2.80 -13.14 -3.00
CA GLN A 142 -1.37 -13.18 -3.28
C GLN A 142 -0.61 -11.98 -2.70
N HIS A 143 -1.28 -11.10 -1.94
CA HIS A 143 -0.68 -9.92 -1.31
C HIS A 143 -0.64 -10.07 0.22
N THR A 144 0.51 -9.76 0.82
CA THR A 144 0.70 -9.85 2.28
C THR A 144 1.44 -8.64 2.81
N LEU A 145 0.86 -7.96 3.80
CA LEU A 145 1.55 -7.00 4.65
C LEU A 145 2.06 -7.71 5.90
N ILE A 146 3.37 -7.64 6.11
CA ILE A 146 4.08 -8.30 7.21
C ILE A 146 4.57 -7.21 8.16
N ILE A 147 4.11 -7.25 9.40
CA ILE A 147 4.42 -6.27 10.43
C ILE A 147 5.25 -6.95 11.51
N MET A 148 6.41 -6.39 11.83
CA MET A 148 7.30 -6.92 12.87
C MET A 148 7.48 -5.89 14.00
N PRO A 149 7.52 -6.29 15.28
CA PRO A 149 7.96 -5.42 16.36
C PRO A 149 9.36 -4.85 16.09
N THR A 150 9.57 -3.58 16.44
CA THR A 150 10.91 -2.98 16.44
C THR A 150 11.87 -3.78 17.31
N TRP A 151 13.14 -3.81 16.92
CA TRP A 151 14.22 -4.28 17.80
C TRP A 151 14.40 -3.31 18.97
N ASN A 152 14.93 -3.82 20.09
CA ASN A 152 15.27 -3.06 21.29
C ASN A 152 16.76 -3.30 21.60
N ASP A 153 17.61 -2.46 21.02
CA ASP A 153 19.08 -2.54 21.10
C ASP A 153 19.68 -1.13 21.23
N GLU A 154 21.01 -0.99 21.08
CA GLU A 154 21.70 0.30 21.20
C GLU A 154 21.28 1.33 20.12
N LYS A 155 20.74 0.88 18.99
CA LYS A 155 20.38 1.72 17.83
C LYS A 155 18.87 1.94 17.71
N ASN A 156 18.08 0.93 18.07
CA ASN A 156 16.65 0.85 17.82
C ASN A 156 15.86 0.63 19.11
N GLY A 157 14.65 1.15 19.17
CA GLY A 157 13.73 0.95 20.29
C GLY A 157 12.40 1.68 20.06
N PRO A 158 11.53 1.79 21.09
CA PRO A 158 10.22 2.45 20.98
C PRO A 158 10.30 3.89 20.46
N ASP A 159 11.44 4.52 20.72
CA ASP A 159 11.76 5.92 20.53
C ASP A 159 12.48 6.22 19.21
N ASN A 160 13.08 5.19 18.61
CA ASN A 160 13.69 5.18 17.28
C ASN A 160 13.50 3.78 16.66
N PRO A 161 12.28 3.45 16.18
CA PRO A 161 11.98 2.11 15.68
C PRO A 161 12.87 1.69 14.51
N GLY A 162 13.18 0.40 14.39
CA GLY A 162 14.01 -0.12 13.32
C GLY A 162 14.49 -1.55 13.54
N GLY A 163 15.48 -1.96 12.73
CA GLY A 163 16.11 -3.29 12.78
C GLY A 163 15.43 -4.34 11.88
N VAL A 164 14.16 -4.16 11.55
CA VAL A 164 13.34 -5.09 10.76
C VAL A 164 13.13 -4.64 9.31
N PRO A 165 12.81 -5.55 8.37
CA PRO A 165 12.43 -5.23 7.00
C PRO A 165 11.39 -4.10 6.91
N PHE A 166 11.60 -3.18 5.98
CA PHE A 166 10.74 -2.02 5.75
C PHE A 166 10.82 -1.61 4.28
N TYR A 167 10.14 -2.38 3.43
CA TYR A 167 10.15 -2.19 1.98
C TYR A 167 9.04 -3.01 1.31
N GLY A 168 8.64 -2.61 0.10
CA GLY A 168 7.95 -3.49 -0.85
C GLY A 168 8.87 -4.59 -1.40
N MET A 169 8.37 -5.82 -1.52
CA MET A 169 9.09 -6.95 -2.12
C MET A 169 8.12 -7.82 -2.94
N GLY A 170 8.03 -7.54 -4.24
CA GLY A 170 7.03 -8.13 -5.11
C GLY A 170 5.62 -7.75 -4.63
N ARG A 171 4.80 -8.75 -4.31
CA ARG A 171 3.43 -8.55 -3.78
C ARG A 171 3.35 -8.63 -2.26
N ASN A 172 4.49 -8.76 -1.59
CA ASN A 172 4.61 -8.61 -0.15
C ASN A 172 5.13 -7.20 0.18
N CYS A 173 4.80 -6.71 1.36
CA CYS A 173 5.43 -5.52 1.91
C CYS A 173 5.71 -5.71 3.39
N PHE A 174 6.73 -5.02 3.88
CA PHE A 174 7.15 -5.06 5.27
C PHE A 174 7.00 -3.71 5.92
N ALA A 175 6.49 -3.71 7.15
CA ALA A 175 6.42 -2.56 8.02
C ALA A 175 6.76 -2.98 9.45
N LEU A 176 6.76 -2.02 10.36
CA LEU A 176 7.11 -2.25 11.76
C LEU A 176 6.04 -1.78 12.74
N ASP A 177 6.13 -2.25 13.97
CA ASP A 177 5.29 -1.84 15.09
C ASP A 177 6.15 -1.41 16.29
N TYR A 178 5.64 -0.46 17.07
CA TYR A 178 6.25 0.05 18.30
C TYR A 178 5.15 0.59 19.23
N PRO A 179 5.40 0.76 20.54
CA PRO A 179 4.34 1.08 21.51
C PRO A 179 3.47 2.31 21.18
N ALA A 180 4.07 3.37 20.63
CA ALA A 180 3.37 4.59 20.26
C ALA A 180 2.85 4.60 18.80
N PHE A 181 2.91 3.46 18.09
CA PHE A 181 2.30 3.29 16.78
C PHE A 181 0.79 3.16 16.92
N ASP A 182 0.14 4.30 17.14
CA ASP A 182 -1.28 4.41 17.47
C ASP A 182 -1.88 5.62 16.76
N ILE A 183 -3.04 5.42 16.12
CA ILE A 183 -3.73 6.45 15.33
C ILE A 183 -4.09 7.71 16.12
N LYS A 184 -4.17 7.63 17.46
CA LYS A 184 -4.43 8.79 18.32
C LYS A 184 -3.39 9.90 18.16
N HIS A 185 -2.19 9.59 17.66
CA HIS A 185 -1.12 10.56 17.43
C HIS A 185 -1.16 11.21 16.03
N LEU A 186 -2.12 10.84 15.18
CA LEU A 186 -2.25 11.36 13.81
C LEU A 186 -2.39 12.89 13.78
N GLY A 187 -1.53 13.57 13.02
CA GLY A 187 -1.52 15.02 12.87
C GLY A 187 -1.05 15.82 14.09
N GLN A 188 -0.67 15.15 15.18
CA GLN A 188 -0.22 15.85 16.39
C GLN A 188 1.20 16.42 16.20
N LYS A 189 1.42 17.65 16.68
CA LYS A 189 2.74 18.31 16.68
C LYS A 189 3.65 17.85 17.85
N THR A 190 3.51 16.58 18.26
CA THR A 190 4.29 15.94 19.33
C THR A 190 5.42 15.09 18.74
N ARG A 191 6.26 14.51 19.60
CA ARG A 191 7.28 13.56 19.16
C ARG A 191 6.64 12.33 18.53
N GLU A 192 5.61 11.79 19.18
CA GLU A 192 4.86 10.61 18.77
C GLU A 192 4.10 10.86 17.48
N GLY A 193 3.52 12.05 17.28
CA GLY A 193 2.86 12.38 16.01
C GLY A 193 3.81 12.49 14.82
N ARG A 194 5.02 13.04 15.03
CA ARG A 194 6.09 13.03 14.02
C ARG A 194 6.59 11.60 13.73
N LEU A 195 6.76 10.79 14.77
CA LEU A 195 7.17 9.40 14.66
C LEU A 195 6.11 8.56 13.93
N LEU A 196 4.82 8.79 14.23
CA LEU A 196 3.70 8.17 13.53
C LEU A 196 3.70 8.56 12.06
N THR A 197 3.87 9.83 11.71
CA THR A 197 3.93 10.26 10.29
C THR A 197 5.03 9.51 9.53
N LYS A 198 6.24 9.43 10.10
CA LYS A 198 7.36 8.71 9.48
C LYS A 198 7.04 7.23 9.23
N TRP A 199 6.55 6.51 10.25
CA TRP A 199 6.38 5.05 10.15
C TRP A 199 5.06 4.62 9.56
N TYR A 200 3.99 5.40 9.78
CA TYR A 200 2.68 5.12 9.21
C TYR A 200 2.61 5.57 7.76
N GLY A 201 3.20 6.72 7.44
CA GLY A 201 3.40 7.14 6.05
C GLY A 201 4.33 6.19 5.30
N GLY A 202 5.41 5.73 5.94
CA GLY A 202 6.23 4.65 5.39
C GLY A 202 5.41 3.37 5.15
N MET A 203 4.64 2.88 6.13
CA MET A 203 3.75 1.72 5.93
C MET A 203 2.77 1.94 4.77
N ALA A 204 2.20 3.14 4.63
CA ALA A 204 1.29 3.48 3.54
C ALA A 204 1.97 3.41 2.17
N HIS A 205 3.21 3.88 2.07
CA HIS A 205 4.04 3.85 0.88
C HIS A 205 4.50 2.43 0.54
N GLU A 206 5.07 1.70 1.50
CA GLU A 206 5.53 0.32 1.29
C GLU A 206 4.37 -0.62 0.94
N LEU A 207 3.19 -0.41 1.54
CA LEU A 207 1.98 -1.10 1.12
C LEU A 207 1.63 -0.78 -0.33
N GLY A 208 1.78 0.47 -0.77
CA GLY A 208 1.63 0.83 -2.18
C GLY A 208 2.50 -0.02 -3.09
N HIS A 209 3.78 -0.21 -2.75
CA HIS A 209 4.66 -1.12 -3.49
C HIS A 209 4.14 -2.56 -3.50
N GLY A 210 3.75 -3.07 -2.33
CA GLY A 210 3.12 -4.40 -2.21
C GLY A 210 1.83 -4.54 -3.04
N LEU A 211 1.18 -3.43 -3.41
CA LEU A 211 -0.01 -3.35 -4.26
C LEU A 211 0.32 -3.04 -5.74
N ASN A 212 1.55 -3.31 -6.17
CA ASN A 212 2.09 -3.13 -7.53
C ASN A 212 2.37 -1.67 -7.94
N LEU A 213 2.46 -0.72 -6.99
CA LEU A 213 2.74 0.67 -7.33
C LEU A 213 4.26 0.93 -7.42
N PRO A 214 4.78 1.46 -8.55
CA PRO A 214 6.13 2.02 -8.59
C PRO A 214 6.13 3.41 -7.95
N HIS A 215 7.32 3.99 -7.79
CA HIS A 215 7.43 5.40 -7.44
C HIS A 215 6.81 6.29 -8.52
N ASN A 216 6.33 7.46 -8.09
CA ASN A 216 5.97 8.55 -8.99
C ASN A 216 5.92 9.89 -8.26
N HIS A 217 6.01 10.95 -9.04
CA HIS A 217 5.85 12.33 -8.58
C HIS A 217 4.51 12.90 -9.04
N GLN A 218 3.94 13.80 -8.24
CA GLN A 218 2.77 14.58 -8.63
C GLN A 218 3.07 15.48 -9.83
N THR A 219 2.04 15.81 -10.60
CA THR A 219 2.16 16.90 -11.57
C THR A 219 2.11 18.25 -10.87
N ALA A 220 2.59 19.30 -11.53
CA ALA A 220 2.57 20.66 -10.97
C ALA A 220 1.16 21.10 -10.52
N SER A 221 0.13 20.78 -11.31
CA SER A 221 -1.26 21.13 -10.99
C SER A 221 -1.84 20.30 -9.85
N ASP A 222 -1.63 18.98 -9.86
CA ASP A 222 -2.10 18.10 -8.79
C ASP A 222 -1.37 18.40 -7.47
N GLY A 223 -0.08 18.73 -7.52
CA GLY A 223 0.71 19.13 -6.35
C GLY A 223 0.14 20.33 -5.62
N LYS A 224 -0.27 21.37 -6.37
CA LYS A 224 -0.92 22.57 -5.81
C LYS A 224 -2.27 22.27 -5.19
N LYS A 225 -3.02 21.31 -5.75
CA LYS A 225 -4.41 21.06 -5.37
C LYS A 225 -4.56 20.01 -4.26
N TYR A 226 -3.72 18.97 -4.29
CA TYR A 226 -3.88 17.78 -3.45
C TYR A 226 -2.63 17.48 -2.60
N GLY A 227 -1.53 18.21 -2.79
CA GLY A 227 -0.30 18.06 -2.01
C GLY A 227 0.64 17.00 -2.59
N THR A 228 1.17 16.12 -1.76
CA THR A 228 2.27 15.22 -2.14
C THR A 228 1.76 13.85 -2.59
N ALA A 229 2.28 13.32 -3.69
CA ALA A 229 1.97 11.95 -4.11
C ALA A 229 2.48 10.91 -3.09
N LEU A 230 1.64 9.94 -2.70
CA LEU A 230 1.99 8.91 -1.71
C LEU A 230 3.27 8.16 -2.12
N MET A 231 3.31 7.73 -3.38
CA MET A 231 4.42 6.96 -3.95
C MET A 231 5.61 7.82 -4.39
N GLY A 232 5.60 9.12 -4.08
CA GLY A 232 6.78 9.97 -4.13
C GLY A 232 7.33 10.13 -2.72
N SER A 233 7.39 11.36 -2.22
CA SER A 233 7.79 11.66 -0.82
C SER A 233 6.62 11.63 0.17
N GLY A 234 5.51 10.99 -0.19
CA GLY A 234 4.29 10.96 0.62
C GLY A 234 4.44 10.21 1.94
N ASN A 235 5.42 9.32 2.04
CA ASN A 235 5.81 8.66 3.29
C ASN A 235 6.17 9.65 4.43
N TYR A 236 6.62 10.86 4.10
CA TYR A 236 6.95 11.91 5.08
C TYR A 236 5.81 12.91 5.32
N THR A 237 4.72 12.84 4.56
CA THR A 237 3.61 13.80 4.66
C THR A 237 2.31 13.18 5.14
N PHE A 238 2.12 11.87 4.95
CA PHE A 238 0.90 11.16 5.27
C PHE A 238 0.47 11.35 6.73
N GLY A 239 -0.70 11.96 6.92
CA GLY A 239 -1.25 12.24 8.25
C GLY A 239 -0.83 13.57 8.88
N THR A 240 0.06 14.34 8.24
CA THR A 240 0.48 15.68 8.70
C THR A 240 0.18 16.78 7.67
N SER A 241 0.44 16.50 6.39
CA SER A 241 0.16 17.42 5.27
C SER A 241 -0.70 16.70 4.23
N PRO A 242 -1.34 17.41 3.28
CA PRO A 242 -2.09 16.76 2.22
C PRO A 242 -1.23 15.77 1.41
N THR A 243 -1.68 14.53 1.37
CA THR A 243 -1.07 13.42 0.64
C THR A 243 -2.15 12.74 -0.19
N PHE A 244 -1.82 12.28 -1.39
CA PHE A 244 -2.81 11.74 -2.33
C PHE A 244 -2.23 10.62 -3.21
N LEU A 245 -3.08 9.86 -3.91
CA LEU A 245 -2.67 8.88 -4.93
C LEU A 245 -2.85 9.48 -6.33
N THR A 246 -1.84 9.35 -7.19
CA THR A 246 -1.91 9.87 -8.57
C THR A 246 -2.91 9.09 -9.43
N PRO A 247 -3.38 9.66 -10.56
CA PRO A 247 -4.20 8.93 -11.53
C PRO A 247 -3.55 7.63 -12.02
N ALA A 248 -2.23 7.64 -12.22
CA ALA A 248 -1.44 6.47 -12.60
C ALA A 248 -1.43 5.39 -11.50
N SER A 249 -1.26 5.80 -10.23
CA SER A 249 -1.36 4.87 -9.09
C SER A 249 -2.74 4.22 -9.03
N CYS A 250 -3.81 5.01 -9.12
CA CYS A 250 -5.19 4.49 -9.10
C CYS A 250 -5.49 3.56 -10.29
N ALA A 251 -4.88 3.77 -11.46
CA ALA A 251 -5.04 2.88 -12.62
C ALA A 251 -4.41 1.49 -12.40
N LEU A 252 -3.29 1.42 -11.67
CA LEU A 252 -2.68 0.16 -11.25
C LEU A 252 -3.52 -0.54 -10.18
N LEU A 253 -4.00 0.20 -9.18
CA LEU A 253 -4.90 -0.33 -8.14
C LEU A 253 -6.20 -0.87 -8.72
N ASP A 254 -6.74 -0.25 -9.78
CA ASP A 254 -7.92 -0.74 -10.49
C ASP A 254 -7.70 -2.14 -11.09
N ALA A 255 -6.44 -2.54 -11.35
CA ALA A 255 -6.03 -3.86 -11.82
C ALA A 255 -5.38 -4.73 -10.72
N CYS A 256 -5.40 -4.31 -9.46
CA CYS A 256 -4.84 -5.06 -8.35
C CYS A 256 -5.84 -6.07 -7.78
N GLU A 257 -5.39 -7.30 -7.50
CA GLU A 257 -6.21 -8.44 -7.05
C GLU A 257 -7.09 -8.08 -5.84
N VAL A 258 -6.52 -7.45 -4.82
CA VAL A 258 -7.23 -7.11 -3.58
C VAL A 258 -8.21 -5.95 -3.71
N PHE A 259 -8.22 -5.25 -4.86
CA PHE A 259 -9.22 -4.23 -5.20
C PHE A 259 -10.33 -4.78 -6.11
N SER A 260 -10.25 -6.06 -6.49
CA SER A 260 -11.22 -6.69 -7.39
C SER A 260 -12.57 -6.84 -6.71
N VAL A 261 -13.61 -6.41 -7.41
CA VAL A 261 -15.02 -6.68 -7.08
C VAL A 261 -15.63 -7.72 -8.04
N THR A 262 -14.78 -8.39 -8.83
CA THR A 262 -15.17 -9.36 -9.86
C THR A 262 -14.55 -10.71 -9.53
N PRO A 263 -15.26 -11.61 -8.82
CA PRO A 263 -14.69 -12.89 -8.36
C PRO A 263 -14.17 -13.82 -9.46
N ALA A 264 -14.71 -13.71 -10.67
CA ALA A 264 -14.31 -14.52 -11.81
C ALA A 264 -12.97 -14.08 -12.44
N GLN A 265 -12.46 -12.88 -12.14
CA GLN A 265 -11.17 -12.42 -12.66
C GLN A 265 -10.04 -13.08 -11.87
N GLN A 266 -9.20 -13.86 -12.54
CA GLN A 266 -7.93 -14.35 -12.01
C GLN A 266 -6.83 -13.30 -12.20
N PHE A 267 -5.86 -13.27 -11.29
CA PHE A 267 -4.80 -12.26 -11.27
C PHE A 267 -3.42 -12.91 -11.32
N TYR A 268 -2.53 -12.26 -12.07
CA TYR A 268 -1.09 -12.51 -12.13
C TYR A 268 -0.64 -13.84 -12.73
N GLU A 269 -1.54 -14.61 -13.32
CA GLU A 269 -1.18 -15.81 -14.08
C GLU A 269 -0.56 -15.45 -15.45
N GLY A 270 0.42 -16.26 -15.88
CA GLY A 270 1.08 -16.12 -17.17
C GLY A 270 2.09 -14.97 -17.24
N ARG A 271 2.20 -14.35 -18.41
CA ARG A 271 3.14 -13.26 -18.72
C ARG A 271 2.40 -12.08 -19.37
N PRO A 272 2.90 -10.85 -19.26
CA PRO A 272 2.25 -9.69 -19.87
C PRO A 272 2.46 -9.67 -21.39
N GLU A 273 1.48 -10.18 -22.14
CA GLU A 273 1.51 -10.19 -23.60
C GLU A 273 0.79 -8.96 -24.16
N VAL A 274 1.57 -7.95 -24.59
CA VAL A 274 1.07 -6.77 -25.29
C VAL A 274 1.98 -6.47 -26.47
N GLU A 275 1.43 -6.56 -27.66
CA GLU A 275 2.08 -6.05 -28.87
C GLU A 275 1.78 -4.56 -28.99
N VAL A 276 2.82 -3.74 -29.12
CA VAL A 276 2.73 -2.28 -29.29
C VAL A 276 3.40 -1.93 -30.61
N LYS A 277 2.68 -1.18 -31.46
CA LYS A 277 3.09 -0.85 -32.83
C LYS A 277 2.78 0.61 -33.14
N ASP A 278 3.45 1.14 -34.16
CA ASP A 278 3.27 2.49 -34.68
C ASP A 278 3.39 3.56 -33.59
N VAL A 279 4.28 3.34 -32.62
CA VAL A 279 4.54 4.30 -31.56
C VAL A 279 5.12 5.56 -32.19
N ALA A 280 4.53 6.71 -31.84
CA ALA A 280 5.03 8.01 -32.21
C ALA A 280 5.02 8.94 -30.99
N ILE A 281 6.17 9.56 -30.73
CA ILE A 281 6.34 10.58 -29.68
C ILE A 281 6.89 11.84 -30.34
N SER A 282 6.13 12.93 -30.30
CA SER A 282 6.50 14.19 -30.93
C SER A 282 6.33 15.38 -29.99
N PHE A 283 7.08 16.44 -30.26
CA PHE A 283 7.14 17.64 -29.43
C PHE A 283 6.69 18.84 -30.25
N LYS A 284 5.61 19.50 -29.81
CA LYS A 284 5.04 20.70 -30.47
C LYS A 284 4.84 21.81 -29.45
N GLY A 285 5.79 22.74 -29.40
CA GLY A 285 5.85 23.74 -28.33
C GLY A 285 5.95 23.04 -26.96
N ASP A 286 5.09 23.43 -26.02
CA ASP A 286 5.04 22.84 -24.67
C ASP A 286 4.31 21.48 -24.62
N GLN A 287 3.96 20.89 -25.76
CA GLN A 287 3.14 19.67 -25.80
C GLN A 287 3.96 18.45 -26.23
N ILE A 288 3.92 17.41 -25.41
CA ILE A 288 4.41 16.07 -25.72
C ILE A 288 3.21 15.25 -26.20
N LEU A 289 3.26 14.77 -27.44
CA LEU A 289 2.22 13.98 -28.06
C LEU A 289 2.68 12.53 -28.17
N VAL A 290 2.02 11.63 -27.46
CA VAL A 290 2.29 10.19 -27.43
C VAL A 290 1.15 9.46 -28.12
N SER A 291 1.44 8.56 -29.06
CA SER A 291 0.40 7.77 -29.75
C SER A 291 0.92 6.44 -30.26
N GLY A 292 0.00 5.53 -30.60
CA GLY A 292 0.31 4.24 -31.24
C GLY A 292 -0.86 3.28 -31.21
N ASN A 293 -0.58 2.02 -31.49
CA ASN A 293 -1.51 0.89 -31.49
C ASN A 293 -1.08 -0.16 -30.45
N TYR A 294 -2.06 -0.87 -29.88
CA TYR A 294 -1.82 -2.02 -29.02
C TYR A 294 -2.74 -3.20 -29.37
N THR A 295 -2.27 -4.41 -29.10
CA THR A 295 -3.03 -5.67 -29.15
C THR A 295 -2.57 -6.62 -28.05
N SER A 296 -3.51 -7.28 -27.37
CA SER A 296 -3.26 -8.25 -26.32
C SER A 296 -4.33 -9.34 -26.33
N PRO A 297 -4.02 -10.59 -25.93
CA PRO A 297 -5.03 -11.61 -25.68
C PRO A 297 -5.99 -11.25 -24.54
N GLN A 298 -5.56 -10.36 -23.63
CA GLN A 298 -6.34 -9.86 -22.50
C GLN A 298 -6.76 -8.39 -22.70
N THR A 299 -7.75 -7.94 -21.93
CA THR A 299 -8.12 -6.52 -21.94
C THR A 299 -6.98 -5.68 -21.36
N VAL A 300 -6.52 -4.69 -22.11
CA VAL A 300 -5.61 -3.64 -21.62
C VAL A 300 -6.47 -2.55 -20.96
N LYS A 301 -6.39 -2.42 -19.64
CA LYS A 301 -7.24 -1.51 -18.87
C LYS A 301 -6.82 -0.05 -19.05
N ALA A 302 -5.54 0.23 -19.01
CA ALA A 302 -5.01 1.60 -19.06
C ALA A 302 -3.59 1.65 -19.63
N LEU A 303 -3.22 2.86 -20.05
CA LEU A 303 -1.85 3.27 -20.34
C LEU A 303 -1.43 4.29 -19.27
N ASN A 304 -0.39 3.96 -18.51
CA ASN A 304 0.34 4.95 -17.72
C ASN A 304 1.55 5.45 -18.52
N VAL A 305 1.85 6.74 -18.40
CA VAL A 305 3.05 7.36 -18.97
C VAL A 305 3.85 7.98 -17.83
N TYR A 306 5.13 7.62 -17.73
CA TYR A 306 6.06 8.17 -16.74
C TYR A 306 7.15 8.96 -17.46
N ILE A 307 7.48 10.14 -16.95
CA ILE A 307 8.56 10.98 -17.45
C ILE A 307 9.50 11.28 -16.28
N GLN A 308 10.78 10.92 -16.42
CA GLN A 308 11.77 10.98 -15.34
C GLN A 308 13.13 11.44 -15.86
N ASP A 309 13.93 12.03 -14.98
CA ASP A 309 15.34 12.31 -15.22
C ASP A 309 16.20 11.05 -14.95
N PRO A 310 17.44 10.97 -15.45
CA PRO A 310 18.39 9.96 -15.01
C PRO A 310 18.88 10.23 -13.58
N PRO A 311 19.32 9.20 -12.82
CA PRO A 311 19.43 7.80 -13.21
C PRO A 311 18.11 7.02 -13.14
N TYR A 312 18.06 5.92 -13.88
CA TYR A 312 16.82 5.24 -14.27
C TYR A 312 16.49 3.95 -13.52
N ALA A 313 17.28 3.63 -12.49
CA ALA A 313 17.11 2.42 -11.70
C ALA A 313 15.88 2.54 -10.79
N VAL A 314 15.34 1.38 -10.38
CA VAL A 314 14.34 1.33 -9.29
C VAL A 314 14.96 1.97 -8.05
N ASN A 315 14.18 2.78 -7.32
CA ASN A 315 14.61 3.62 -6.19
C ASN A 315 15.43 4.86 -6.58
N GLN A 316 15.48 5.20 -7.87
CA GLN A 316 15.96 6.49 -8.37
C GLN A 316 14.87 7.24 -9.16
N ASP A 317 13.65 6.71 -9.13
CA ASP A 317 12.50 7.12 -9.95
C ASP A 317 11.43 7.88 -9.14
N TYR A 318 11.81 8.46 -7.99
CA TYR A 318 10.92 9.27 -7.14
C TYR A 318 10.43 10.56 -7.82
N ASP A 319 11.18 11.04 -8.79
CA ASP A 319 10.89 12.22 -9.62
C ASP A 319 9.98 11.91 -10.82
N ALA A 320 9.67 10.63 -11.08
CA ALA A 320 8.94 10.23 -12.26
C ALA A 320 7.50 10.76 -12.29
N VAL A 321 7.28 11.91 -12.93
CA VAL A 321 5.95 12.52 -13.09
C VAL A 321 5.09 11.61 -13.97
N SER A 322 3.89 11.31 -13.48
CA SER A 322 3.04 10.25 -14.05
C SER A 322 1.69 10.74 -14.56
N PHE A 323 1.26 10.16 -15.67
CA PHE A 323 -0.03 10.41 -16.33
C PHE A 323 -0.74 9.09 -16.63
N SER A 324 -2.07 9.12 -16.80
CA SER A 324 -2.83 7.90 -17.09
C SER A 324 -3.99 8.14 -18.05
N ARG A 325 -4.28 7.15 -18.90
CA ARG A 325 -5.45 7.12 -19.78
C ARG A 325 -6.08 5.73 -19.80
N ARG A 326 -7.41 5.67 -19.61
CA ARG A 326 -8.20 4.44 -19.76
C ARG A 326 -8.22 3.98 -21.22
N LEU A 327 -8.12 2.67 -21.43
CA LEU A 327 -8.16 2.00 -22.73
C LEU A 327 -9.37 1.06 -22.82
N GLY A 328 -9.36 -0.02 -22.03
CA GLY A 328 -10.52 -0.89 -21.80
C GLY A 328 -10.84 -1.89 -22.91
N LYS A 329 -9.91 -2.15 -23.84
CA LYS A 329 -10.10 -3.11 -24.95
C LYS A 329 -8.91 -4.06 -25.06
N LYS A 330 -9.08 -5.15 -25.83
CA LYS A 330 -7.98 -6.07 -26.17
C LYS A 330 -7.04 -5.49 -27.24
N SER A 331 -7.60 -4.74 -28.19
CA SER A 331 -6.86 -4.05 -29.25
C SER A 331 -7.41 -2.65 -29.48
N GLY A 332 -6.55 -1.72 -29.88
CA GLY A 332 -6.97 -0.38 -30.23
C GLY A 332 -5.82 0.60 -30.43
N LYS A 333 -6.20 1.87 -30.60
CA LYS A 333 -5.29 3.02 -30.64
C LYS A 333 -5.18 3.66 -29.27
N PHE A 334 -4.01 4.21 -28.96
CA PHE A 334 -3.82 5.12 -27.85
C PHE A 334 -3.29 6.47 -28.34
N SER A 335 -3.62 7.52 -27.60
CA SER A 335 -3.09 8.86 -27.80
C SER A 335 -3.05 9.56 -26.44
N MET A 336 -2.09 10.43 -26.19
CA MET A 336 -2.04 11.25 -24.99
C MET A 336 -1.32 12.55 -25.35
N LYS A 337 -1.82 13.65 -24.81
CA LYS A 337 -1.19 14.96 -24.90
C LYS A 337 -0.80 15.34 -23.48
N ILE A 338 0.48 15.58 -23.26
CA ILE A 338 1.07 15.92 -21.96
C ILE A 338 1.63 17.34 -22.09
N ASP A 339 1.28 18.21 -21.16
CA ASP A 339 1.85 19.55 -21.07
C ASP A 339 3.19 19.49 -20.33
N LYS A 340 4.25 20.04 -20.93
CA LYS A 340 5.59 20.09 -20.34
C LYS A 340 5.60 20.84 -19.00
N LYS A 341 4.68 21.79 -18.80
CA LYS A 341 4.57 22.56 -17.54
C LYS A 341 4.12 21.72 -16.35
N GLU A 342 3.57 20.54 -16.59
CA GLU A 342 3.19 19.60 -15.55
C GLU A 342 4.37 18.78 -15.00
N LEU A 343 5.53 18.83 -15.65
CA LEU A 343 6.74 18.07 -15.28
C LEU A 343 7.50 18.73 -14.13
N GLU A 344 6.84 18.87 -12.99
CA GLU A 344 7.42 19.42 -11.76
C GLU A 344 8.64 18.60 -11.31
N GLY A 345 9.72 19.27 -10.93
CA GLY A 345 10.93 18.66 -10.39
C GLY A 345 11.96 18.23 -11.44
N LEU A 346 11.54 17.94 -12.67
CA LEU A 346 12.46 17.54 -13.74
C LEU A 346 13.31 18.73 -14.20
N ASN A 347 14.63 18.54 -14.19
CA ASN A 347 15.62 19.59 -14.46
C ASN A 347 16.83 19.12 -15.28
N ASN A 348 16.91 17.83 -15.60
CA ASN A 348 17.97 17.28 -16.43
C ASN A 348 17.72 17.58 -17.92
N LYS A 349 18.80 17.61 -18.71
CA LYS A 349 18.72 17.70 -20.17
C LYS A 349 18.22 16.41 -20.78
N GLU A 350 18.68 15.28 -20.27
CA GLU A 350 18.21 13.95 -20.67
C GLU A 350 16.97 13.59 -19.86
N PHE A 351 15.97 12.98 -20.51
CA PHE A 351 14.79 12.45 -19.84
C PHE A 351 14.29 11.20 -20.55
N ARG A 352 13.57 10.35 -19.82
CA ARG A 352 13.00 9.10 -20.35
C ARG A 352 11.48 9.09 -20.22
N ILE A 353 10.80 8.83 -21.33
CA ILE A 353 9.36 8.57 -21.38
C ILE A 353 9.15 7.04 -21.37
N SER A 354 8.38 6.56 -20.40
CA SER A 354 8.04 5.14 -20.26
C SER A 354 6.54 4.93 -20.43
N LEU A 355 6.16 4.04 -21.35
CA LEU A 355 4.77 3.67 -21.63
C LEU A 355 4.46 2.34 -20.95
N MET A 356 3.60 2.35 -19.93
CA MET A 356 3.19 1.16 -19.20
C MET A 356 1.76 0.75 -19.57
N PHE A 357 1.61 -0.43 -20.17
CA PHE A 357 0.32 -1.00 -20.52
C PHE A 357 -0.14 -1.97 -19.42
N ILE A 358 -1.28 -1.67 -18.79
CA ILE A 358 -1.80 -2.39 -17.63
C ILE A 358 -2.90 -3.36 -18.08
N LEU A 359 -2.74 -4.65 -17.80
CA LEU A 359 -3.68 -5.71 -18.18
C LEU A 359 -4.74 -5.96 -17.11
N ALA A 360 -5.85 -6.58 -17.51
CA ALA A 360 -6.97 -6.88 -16.62
C ALA A 360 -6.63 -7.86 -15.50
N ASN A 361 -5.65 -8.75 -15.70
CA ASN A 361 -5.16 -9.66 -14.67
C ASN A 361 -4.10 -9.03 -13.74
N GLY A 362 -3.85 -7.72 -13.84
CA GLY A 362 -2.91 -7.00 -12.99
C GLY A 362 -1.45 -7.04 -13.43
N LEU A 363 -1.09 -7.85 -14.43
CA LEU A 363 0.24 -7.77 -15.04
C LEU A 363 0.36 -6.50 -15.91
N HIS A 364 1.58 -6.04 -16.12
CA HIS A 364 1.87 -4.91 -16.99
C HIS A 364 3.22 -5.08 -17.68
N MET A 365 3.44 -4.33 -18.75
CA MET A 365 4.73 -4.26 -19.44
C MET A 365 5.06 -2.81 -19.81
N GLN A 366 6.34 -2.52 -20.03
CA GLN A 366 6.83 -1.19 -20.35
C GLN A 366 7.62 -1.15 -21.65
N LYS A 367 7.56 0.01 -22.31
CA LYS A 367 8.47 0.44 -23.37
C LYS A 367 9.07 1.79 -22.98
N HIS A 368 10.37 1.97 -23.21
CA HIS A 368 11.10 3.16 -22.79
C HIS A 368 11.70 3.87 -24.00
N PHE A 369 11.67 5.21 -23.96
CA PHE A 369 12.18 6.08 -25.01
C PHE A 369 12.94 7.23 -24.35
N THR A 370 14.21 7.40 -24.68
CA THR A 370 15.07 8.45 -24.13
C THR A 370 15.18 9.62 -25.09
N PHE A 371 15.18 10.83 -24.55
CA PHE A 371 15.23 12.08 -25.29
C PHE A 371 16.15 13.07 -24.58
N HIS A 372 16.56 14.11 -25.32
CA HIS A 372 17.35 15.22 -24.79
C HIS A 372 16.67 16.54 -25.14
N TRP A 373 16.47 17.43 -24.17
CA TRP A 373 15.80 18.72 -24.38
C TRP A 373 16.56 19.64 -25.34
N ASP A 374 17.89 19.57 -25.35
CA ASP A 374 18.78 20.33 -26.23
C ASP A 374 18.98 19.70 -27.62
N ALA A 375 18.48 18.48 -27.83
CA ALA A 375 18.52 17.77 -29.10
C ALA A 375 17.22 16.96 -29.34
N LEU A 376 16.06 17.61 -29.19
CA LEU A 376 14.76 16.94 -29.30
C LEU A 376 14.53 16.36 -30.69
N GLN A 377 14.49 15.04 -30.77
CA GLN A 377 14.14 14.30 -31.98
C GLN A 377 12.79 13.60 -31.81
N TYR A 378 11.96 13.64 -32.86
CA TYR A 378 10.70 12.90 -32.87
C TYR A 378 10.99 11.40 -32.96
N TYR A 379 10.28 10.61 -32.16
CA TYR A 379 10.32 9.16 -32.26
C TYR A 379 9.18 8.66 -33.14
N ARG A 380 9.47 7.71 -34.03
CA ARG A 380 8.47 6.92 -34.76
C ARG A 380 9.00 5.49 -34.99
N ASP A 381 8.17 4.48 -34.73
CA ASP A 381 8.53 3.10 -35.08
C ASP A 381 8.92 2.99 -36.57
N GLY A 382 10.03 2.30 -36.86
CA GLY A 382 10.49 2.04 -38.23
C GLY A 382 11.21 3.19 -38.93
N SER A 383 11.33 4.39 -38.34
CA SER A 383 12.30 5.37 -38.82
C SER A 383 13.70 4.90 -38.44
N LYS A 384 14.42 4.29 -39.40
CA LYS A 384 15.88 4.20 -39.31
C LYS A 384 16.42 5.62 -39.15
N SER A 385 16.99 5.93 -37.99
CA SER A 385 17.94 7.04 -37.85
C SER A 385 19.20 6.70 -38.64
#